data_AF-K1SG06-F1
#
_entry.id   AF-K1SG06-F1
#
_cell.length_a   1.000
_cell.length_b   1.000
_cell.length_c   1.000
_cell.angle_alpha   90.00
_cell.angle_beta   90.00
_cell.angle_gamma   90.00
#
_symmetry.space_group_name_H-M   'P 1'
#
loop_
_entity.id
_entity.type
_entity.pdbx_description
1 polymer ?
#
loop_
_entity_poly.entity_id
_entity_poly.type
_entity_poly.pdbx_seq_one_letter_code
_entity_poly.pdbx_strand_id
1 'polypeptide(L)'
;PYNVFPTFEDVKRELSNYVNESEYSSDTKGDYKGALETRLQSLNSGIVGNIFKNKPIDDEELFNSNVIIDLSRVGSAETKSLIMGILLIKLNEFRLSENKGMNLPLRHVTVLEEAHNLLRATSNVQSQESSNLAGKSVEMLSAAIAEMRTYGESFIIADQSPSLLDRSAISNTKHKNCNESPE
;
A
#
# COMPACT_ATOMS: atom_id res chain seq x y z
N PRO A 1 -3.45 -27.97 3.17
CA PRO A 1 -2.95 -27.66 1.81
C PRO A 1 -3.19 -26.17 1.47
N TYR A 2 -2.27 -25.30 1.85
CA TYR A 2 -2.18 -23.90 1.43
C TYR A 2 -0.70 -23.51 1.51
N ASN A 3 0.11 -23.99 0.57
CA ASN A 3 1.54 -23.68 0.51
C ASN A 3 1.96 -23.45 -0.95
N VAL A 4 1.14 -22.69 -1.70
CA VAL A 4 1.38 -22.42 -3.12
C VAL A 4 2.09 -21.07 -3.33
N PHE A 5 1.99 -20.15 -2.36
CA PHE A 5 2.58 -18.82 -2.45
C PHE A 5 3.60 -18.60 -1.31
N PRO A 6 4.73 -17.92 -1.60
CA PRO A 6 5.76 -17.65 -0.61
C PRO A 6 5.28 -16.67 0.46
N THR A 7 5.81 -16.82 1.67
CA THR A 7 5.58 -15.92 2.81
C THR A 7 6.75 -14.96 3.01
N PHE A 8 6.59 -13.94 3.86
CA PHE A 8 7.73 -13.10 4.28
C PHE A 8 8.84 -13.88 4.98
N GLU A 9 8.51 -15.02 5.56
CA GLU A 9 9.48 -15.92 6.18
C GLU A 9 10.32 -16.64 5.11
N ASP A 10 9.70 -17.04 4.00
CA ASP A 10 10.42 -17.58 2.84
C ASP A 10 11.32 -16.52 2.22
N VAL A 11 10.81 -15.29 2.03
CA VAL A 11 11.62 -14.17 1.51
C VAL A 11 12.82 -13.88 2.42
N LYS A 12 12.62 -13.87 3.75
CA LYS A 12 13.72 -13.67 4.70
C LYS A 12 14.79 -14.76 4.59
N ARG A 13 14.36 -16.02 4.45
CA ARG A 13 15.27 -17.16 4.31
C ARG A 13 16.08 -17.06 3.01
N GLU A 14 15.42 -16.86 1.88
CA GLU A 14 16.10 -16.81 0.57
C GLU A 14 16.99 -15.57 0.43
N LEU A 15 16.60 -14.44 1.02
CA LEU A 15 17.45 -13.25 1.04
C LEU A 15 18.75 -13.51 1.81
N SER A 16 18.67 -14.18 2.96
CA SER A 16 19.86 -14.51 3.76
C SER A 16 20.81 -15.42 2.96
N ASN A 17 20.26 -16.44 2.27
CA ASN A 17 21.03 -17.32 1.39
C ASN A 17 21.74 -16.52 0.28
N TYR A 18 20.99 -15.70 -0.46
CA TYR A 18 21.51 -14.90 -1.57
C TYR A 18 22.63 -13.94 -1.13
N VAL A 19 22.43 -13.22 -0.02
CA VAL A 19 23.45 -12.30 0.50
C VAL A 19 24.72 -13.07 0.90
N ASN A 20 24.60 -14.25 1.50
CA ASN A 20 25.75 -15.07 1.86
C ASN A 20 26.52 -15.57 0.63
N GLU A 21 25.82 -15.97 -0.44
CA GLU A 21 26.41 -16.49 -1.69
C GLU A 21 27.00 -15.41 -2.61
N SER A 22 26.55 -14.16 -2.52
CA SER A 22 27.01 -13.06 -3.38
C SER A 22 28.51 -12.73 -3.22
N GLU A 23 29.12 -12.07 -4.21
CA GLU A 23 30.53 -11.61 -4.14
C GLU A 23 30.72 -10.27 -3.39
N TYR A 24 29.71 -9.77 -2.68
CA TYR A 24 29.83 -8.52 -1.93
C TYR A 24 30.91 -8.60 -0.84
N SER A 25 31.51 -7.45 -0.53
CA SER A 25 32.44 -7.34 0.61
C SER A 25 31.73 -7.69 1.92
N SER A 26 32.48 -8.14 2.92
CA SER A 26 31.95 -8.49 4.25
C SER A 26 31.12 -7.36 4.86
N ASP A 27 31.58 -6.12 4.69
CA ASP A 27 30.97 -4.93 5.28
C ASP A 27 29.64 -4.62 4.58
N THR A 28 29.62 -4.67 3.25
CA THR A 28 28.38 -4.50 2.47
C THR A 28 27.37 -5.61 2.78
N LYS A 29 27.80 -6.88 2.90
CA LYS A 29 26.90 -7.97 3.33
C LYS A 29 26.32 -7.71 4.72
N GLY A 30 27.14 -7.26 5.68
CA GLY A 30 26.72 -6.95 7.04
C GLY A 30 25.64 -5.87 7.08
N ASP A 31 25.85 -4.76 6.37
CA ASP A 31 24.92 -3.64 6.32
C ASP A 31 23.58 -4.01 5.66
N TYR A 32 23.64 -4.69 4.51
CA TYR A 32 22.44 -5.14 3.80
C TYR A 32 21.63 -6.16 4.61
N LYS A 33 22.34 -7.11 5.23
CA LYS A 33 21.73 -8.12 6.09
C LYS A 33 21.05 -7.46 7.28
N GLY A 34 21.75 -6.58 8.00
CA GLY A 34 21.19 -5.86 9.15
C GLY A 34 19.94 -5.04 8.80
N ALA A 35 20.00 -4.25 7.73
CA ALA A 35 18.89 -3.38 7.35
C ALA A 35 17.65 -4.16 6.87
N LEU A 36 17.83 -5.11 5.94
CA LEU A 36 16.72 -5.87 5.35
C LEU A 36 16.17 -6.92 6.31
N GLU A 37 17.02 -7.65 7.04
CA GLU A 37 16.54 -8.64 8.01
C GLU A 37 15.74 -7.98 9.14
N THR A 38 16.17 -6.80 9.61
CA THR A 38 15.43 -6.04 10.63
C THR A 38 14.06 -5.61 10.12
N ARG A 39 13.98 -5.13 8.86
CA ARG A 39 12.72 -4.71 8.25
C ARG A 39 11.79 -5.90 7.99
N LEU A 40 12.30 -7.01 7.48
CA LEU A 40 11.51 -8.24 7.31
C LEU A 40 11.03 -8.79 8.65
N GLN A 41 11.86 -8.70 9.69
CA GLN A 41 11.49 -9.13 11.04
C GLN A 41 10.39 -8.27 11.66
N SER A 42 10.38 -6.96 11.41
CA SER A 42 9.27 -6.10 11.86
C SER A 42 7.97 -6.39 11.12
N LEU A 43 8.02 -6.78 9.84
CA LEU A 43 6.85 -7.24 9.08
C LEU A 43 6.38 -8.65 9.49
N ASN A 44 7.26 -9.45 10.09
CA ASN A 44 6.98 -10.83 10.47
C ASN A 44 6.54 -11.02 11.93
N SER A 45 6.37 -9.93 12.68
CA SER A 45 6.11 -9.95 14.13
C SER A 45 4.87 -9.13 14.52
N GLY A 46 4.34 -9.43 15.70
CA GLY A 46 3.18 -8.73 16.26
C GLY A 46 1.94 -8.77 15.37
N ILE A 47 1.20 -7.65 15.36
CA ILE A 47 -0.04 -7.52 14.57
C ILE A 47 0.22 -7.61 13.05
N VAL A 48 1.35 -7.10 12.58
CA VAL A 48 1.71 -7.07 11.15
C VAL A 48 2.00 -8.47 10.64
N GLY A 49 2.74 -9.27 11.43
CA GLY A 49 2.95 -10.68 11.13
C GLY A 49 1.64 -11.45 11.02
N ASN A 50 0.66 -11.17 11.89
CA ASN A 50 -0.66 -11.82 11.82
C ASN A 50 -1.45 -11.47 10.56
N ILE A 51 -1.29 -10.26 10.03
CA ILE A 51 -1.93 -9.82 8.78
C ILE A 51 -1.36 -10.61 7.59
N PHE A 52 -0.05 -10.86 7.56
CA PHE A 52 0.62 -11.44 6.40
C PHE A 52 0.90 -12.96 6.45
N LYS A 53 0.85 -13.60 7.63
CA LYS A 53 1.09 -15.04 7.77
C LYS A 53 -0.16 -15.91 7.70
N ASN A 54 -1.29 -15.37 8.14
CA ASN A 54 -2.50 -16.16 8.29
C ASN A 54 -3.26 -16.27 6.97
N LYS A 55 -4.20 -17.22 6.92
CA LYS A 55 -5.16 -17.29 5.83
C LYS A 55 -5.86 -15.92 5.72
N PRO A 56 -5.76 -15.23 4.57
CA PRO A 56 -6.41 -13.94 4.41
C PRO A 56 -7.93 -14.12 4.41
N ILE A 57 -8.63 -13.02 4.73
CA ILE A 57 -10.06 -12.89 4.44
C ILE A 57 -10.25 -13.05 2.92
N ASP A 58 -11.34 -13.69 2.52
CA ASP A 58 -11.67 -13.88 1.11
C ASP A 58 -11.84 -12.53 0.40
N ASP A 59 -11.36 -12.44 -0.84
CA ASP A 59 -11.35 -11.18 -1.59
C ASP A 59 -12.78 -10.71 -1.93
N GLU A 60 -13.71 -11.64 -2.15
CA GLU A 60 -15.13 -11.33 -2.32
C GLU A 60 -15.72 -10.74 -1.03
N GLU A 61 -15.39 -11.33 0.12
CA GLU A 61 -15.83 -10.80 1.41
C GLU A 61 -15.23 -9.41 1.66
N LEU A 62 -13.95 -9.23 1.35
CA LEU A 62 -13.23 -7.98 1.58
C LEU A 62 -13.70 -6.82 0.68
N PHE A 63 -14.03 -7.09 -0.58
CA PHE A 63 -14.26 -6.05 -1.59
C PHE A 63 -15.70 -5.99 -2.13
N ASN A 64 -16.56 -6.95 -1.81
CA ASN A 64 -17.98 -6.93 -2.19
C ASN A 64 -18.94 -6.89 -0.98
N SER A 65 -18.41 -6.66 0.23
CA SER A 65 -19.19 -6.43 1.45
C SER A 65 -18.82 -5.11 2.13
N ASN A 66 -19.62 -4.68 3.11
CA ASN A 66 -19.29 -3.51 3.93
C ASN A 66 -18.19 -3.89 4.93
N VAL A 67 -16.95 -3.45 4.68
CA VAL A 67 -15.80 -3.77 5.51
C VAL A 67 -15.12 -2.50 6.02
N ILE A 68 -14.69 -2.53 7.29
CA ILE A 68 -13.83 -1.50 7.89
C ILE A 68 -12.49 -2.16 8.24
N ILE A 69 -11.40 -1.58 7.74
CA ILE A 69 -10.04 -2.03 8.02
C ILE A 69 -9.44 -1.10 9.07
N ASP A 70 -9.35 -1.59 10.31
CA ASP A 70 -8.78 -0.82 11.42
C ASP A 70 -7.25 -0.97 11.49
N LEU A 71 -6.53 0.09 11.15
CA LEU A 71 -5.07 0.19 11.25
C LEU A 71 -4.60 1.01 12.47
N SER A 72 -5.48 1.34 13.41
CA SER A 72 -5.18 2.17 14.59
C SER A 72 -4.02 1.62 15.44
N ARG A 73 -3.90 0.29 15.51
CA ARG A 73 -2.85 -0.41 16.28
C ARG A 73 -1.52 -0.56 15.55
N VAL A 74 -1.44 -0.16 14.28
CA VAL A 74 -0.18 -0.15 13.53
C VAL A 74 0.56 1.14 13.88
N GLY A 75 1.70 1.05 14.59
CA GLY A 75 2.38 2.24 15.10
C GLY A 75 3.16 3.04 14.06
N SER A 76 3.80 2.37 13.09
CA SER A 76 4.63 3.03 12.06
C SER A 76 3.78 3.50 10.88
N ALA A 77 3.91 4.77 10.51
CA ALA A 77 3.27 5.35 9.34
C ALA A 77 3.69 4.61 8.05
N GLU A 78 4.97 4.28 7.91
CA GLU A 78 5.48 3.53 6.76
C GLU A 78 4.84 2.14 6.64
N THR A 79 4.51 1.52 7.77
CA THR A 79 3.84 0.21 7.79
C THR A 79 2.36 0.33 7.45
N LYS A 80 1.69 1.40 7.91
CA LYS A 80 0.33 1.72 7.47
C LYS A 80 0.30 1.94 5.95
N SER A 81 1.21 2.76 5.41
CA SER A 81 1.35 3.00 3.98
C SER A 81 1.54 1.70 3.19
N LEU A 82 2.40 0.80 3.68
CA LEU A 82 2.61 -0.49 3.04
C LEU A 82 1.32 -1.33 3.01
N ILE A 83 0.63 -1.46 4.15
CA ILE A 83 -0.61 -2.25 4.23
C ILE A 83 -1.70 -1.64 3.34
N MET A 84 -1.91 -0.33 3.41
CA MET A 84 -2.87 0.38 2.57
C MET A 84 -2.54 0.21 1.08
N GLY A 85 -1.26 0.26 0.71
CA GLY A 85 -0.82 0.12 -0.68
C GLY A 85 -1.05 -1.29 -1.21
N ILE A 86 -0.75 -2.32 -0.41
CA ILE A 86 -1.04 -3.71 -0.74
C ILE A 86 -2.55 -3.92 -0.91
N LEU A 87 -3.38 -3.36 -0.03
CA LEU A 87 -4.84 -3.45 -0.14
C LEU A 87 -5.36 -2.80 -1.41
N LEU A 88 -4.82 -1.63 -1.78
CA LEU A 88 -5.22 -0.90 -2.98
C LEU A 88 -4.83 -1.66 -4.27
N ILE A 89 -3.61 -2.22 -4.32
CA ILE A 89 -3.17 -3.08 -5.42
C ILE A 89 -4.07 -4.31 -5.52
N LYS A 90 -4.34 -4.95 -4.39
CA LYS A 90 -5.19 -6.15 -4.31
C LYS A 90 -6.63 -5.85 -4.77
N LEU A 91 -7.19 -4.70 -4.41
CA LEU A 91 -8.49 -4.24 -4.91
C LEU A 91 -8.48 -4.05 -6.42
N ASN A 92 -7.43 -3.43 -6.98
CA ASN A 92 -7.31 -3.24 -8.42
C ASN A 92 -7.27 -4.58 -9.17
N GLU A 93 -6.42 -5.50 -8.72
CA GLU A 93 -6.32 -6.85 -9.29
C GLU A 93 -7.63 -7.62 -9.15
N PHE A 94 -8.31 -7.52 -7.99
CA PHE A 94 -9.61 -8.15 -7.79
C PHE A 94 -10.63 -7.63 -8.81
N ARG A 95 -10.77 -6.30 -8.95
CA ARG A 95 -11.70 -5.68 -9.90
C ARG A 95 -11.39 -6.05 -11.36
N LEU A 96 -10.11 -6.13 -11.72
CA LEU A 96 -9.67 -6.59 -13.04
C LEU A 96 -10.04 -8.06 -13.26
N SER A 97 -9.81 -8.92 -12.26
CA SER A 97 -10.05 -10.36 -12.34
C SER A 97 -11.53 -10.74 -12.46
N GLU A 98 -12.45 -9.90 -11.97
CA GLU A 98 -13.89 -10.12 -12.10
C GLU A 98 -14.34 -10.15 -13.58
N ASN A 99 -13.55 -9.55 -14.49
CA ASN A 99 -13.79 -9.51 -15.94
C ASN A 99 -15.22 -9.09 -16.33
N LYS A 100 -15.81 -8.17 -15.55
CA LYS A 100 -17.18 -7.67 -15.74
C LYS A 100 -17.28 -6.63 -16.87
N GLY A 101 -16.17 -6.26 -17.49
CA GLY A 101 -16.07 -5.23 -18.52
C GLY A 101 -15.64 -3.86 -17.96
N MET A 102 -15.64 -2.85 -18.83
CA MET A 102 -15.25 -1.47 -18.52
C MET A 102 -16.45 -0.52 -18.55
N ASN A 103 -16.29 0.65 -17.93
CA ASN A 103 -17.32 1.69 -17.77
C ASN A 103 -18.58 1.19 -17.04
N LEU A 104 -18.37 0.39 -16.01
CA LEU A 104 -19.45 -0.13 -15.16
C LEU A 104 -20.11 1.01 -14.37
N PRO A 105 -21.41 0.88 -14.04
CA PRO A 105 -22.05 1.78 -13.08
C PRO A 105 -21.36 1.69 -11.71
N LEU A 106 -21.66 2.62 -10.81
CA LEU A 106 -21.13 2.58 -9.44
C LEU A 106 -21.51 1.27 -8.75
N ARG A 107 -20.52 0.54 -8.26
CA ARG A 107 -20.65 -0.77 -7.59
C ARG A 107 -20.15 -0.75 -6.15
N HIS A 108 -19.06 -0.06 -5.91
CA HIS A 108 -18.38 -0.05 -4.61
C HIS A 108 -17.73 1.31 -4.35
N VAL A 109 -17.66 1.68 -3.07
CA VAL A 109 -17.07 2.93 -2.61
C VAL A 109 -15.99 2.61 -1.58
N THR A 110 -14.74 2.91 -1.91
CA THR A 110 -13.61 2.83 -0.98
C THR A 110 -13.38 4.20 -0.34
N VAL A 111 -13.32 4.24 0.99
CA VAL A 111 -12.93 5.43 1.75
C VAL A 111 -11.48 5.27 2.19
N LEU A 112 -10.60 6.17 1.73
CA LEU A 112 -9.21 6.23 2.13
C LEU A 112 -9.04 7.36 3.17
N GLU A 113 -8.98 6.99 4.44
CA GLU A 113 -8.60 7.91 5.52
C GLU A 113 -7.08 8.07 5.59
N GLU A 114 -6.64 9.27 6.00
CA GLU A 114 -5.23 9.67 6.07
C GLU A 114 -4.46 9.29 4.80
N ALA A 115 -5.05 9.65 3.66
CA ALA A 115 -4.56 9.29 2.35
C ALA A 115 -3.16 9.80 2.04
N HIS A 116 -2.65 10.79 2.78
CA HIS A 116 -1.25 11.23 2.74
C HIS A 116 -0.27 10.11 3.08
N ASN A 117 -0.70 9.04 3.77
CA ASN A 117 0.12 7.85 3.97
C ASN A 117 0.45 7.17 2.63
N LEU A 118 -0.43 7.25 1.63
CA LEU A 118 -0.23 6.67 0.30
C LEU A 118 0.15 7.69 -0.77
N LEU A 119 -0.44 8.87 -0.71
CA LEU A 119 -0.47 9.85 -1.80
C LEU A 119 0.29 11.12 -1.40
N ARG A 120 1.39 10.97 -0.65
CA ARG A 120 2.17 12.09 -0.14
C ARG A 120 2.84 12.85 -1.27
N ALA A 121 2.70 14.17 -1.29
CA ALA A 121 3.49 15.02 -2.16
C ALA A 121 4.99 14.88 -1.82
N THR A 122 5.79 14.47 -2.80
CA THR A 122 7.26 14.47 -2.66
C THR A 122 7.78 15.84 -3.04
N SER A 123 8.31 16.59 -2.07
CA SER A 123 9.07 17.81 -2.36
C SER A 123 10.46 17.43 -2.89
N ASN A 124 10.94 18.16 -3.90
CA ASN A 124 12.25 18.00 -4.57
C ASN A 124 13.49 18.14 -3.65
N VAL A 125 13.31 18.10 -2.33
CA VAL A 125 14.34 18.35 -1.30
C VAL A 125 14.92 17.05 -0.72
N GLN A 126 14.26 15.90 -0.92
CA GLN A 126 14.85 14.59 -0.59
C GLN A 126 15.77 14.13 -1.72
N SER A 127 16.89 13.49 -1.35
CA SER A 127 17.92 12.97 -2.26
C SER A 127 17.33 12.42 -3.57
N GLN A 128 17.85 12.87 -4.72
CA GLN A 128 17.24 12.69 -6.04
C GLN A 128 16.83 11.24 -6.38
N GLU A 129 17.46 10.23 -5.79
CA GLU A 129 17.07 8.83 -6.00
C GLU A 129 15.84 8.40 -5.17
N SER A 130 15.74 8.81 -3.90
CA SER A 130 14.65 8.39 -3.01
C SER A 130 13.35 9.15 -3.28
N SER A 131 13.46 10.44 -3.61
CA SER A 131 12.32 11.28 -4.02
C SER A 131 11.69 10.78 -5.33
N ASN A 132 12.51 10.28 -6.26
CA ASN A 132 12.03 9.71 -7.52
C ASN A 132 11.22 8.41 -7.30
N LEU A 133 11.65 7.53 -6.39
CA LEU A 133 10.94 6.28 -6.12
C LEU A 133 9.58 6.53 -5.42
N ALA A 134 9.55 7.41 -4.43
CA ALA A 134 8.33 7.77 -3.73
C ALA A 134 7.33 8.48 -4.68
N GLY A 135 7.79 9.45 -5.48
CA GLY A 135 6.94 10.14 -6.45
C GLY A 135 6.35 9.20 -7.49
N LYS A 136 7.17 8.28 -8.01
CA LYS A 136 6.71 7.24 -8.95
C LYS A 136 5.68 6.30 -8.32
N SER A 137 5.84 5.96 -7.05
CA SER A 137 4.86 5.11 -6.33
C SER A 137 3.52 5.82 -6.19
N VAL A 138 3.52 7.11 -5.88
CA VAL A 138 2.31 7.94 -5.83
C VAL A 138 1.64 8.02 -7.20
N GLU A 139 2.41 8.22 -8.27
CA GLU A 139 1.91 8.22 -9.65
C GLU A 139 1.24 6.89 -10.00
N MET A 140 1.88 5.76 -9.69
CA MET A 140 1.34 4.43 -9.91
C MET A 140 0.01 4.20 -9.16
N LEU A 141 -0.06 4.59 -7.89
CA LEU A 141 -1.29 4.45 -7.09
C LEU A 141 -2.40 5.38 -7.59
N SER A 142 -2.07 6.62 -7.95
CA SER A 142 -3.02 7.57 -8.56
C SER A 142 -3.56 7.07 -9.89
N ALA A 143 -2.73 6.42 -10.70
CA ALA A 143 -3.15 5.79 -11.96
C ALA A 143 -4.09 4.60 -11.71
N ALA A 144 -3.75 3.70 -10.77
CA ALA A 144 -4.62 2.59 -10.39
C ALA A 144 -5.99 3.06 -9.86
N ILE A 145 -6.02 4.11 -9.03
CA ILE A 145 -7.26 4.74 -8.55
C ILE A 145 -8.11 5.28 -9.72
N ALA A 146 -7.46 5.88 -10.72
CA ALA A 146 -8.16 6.39 -11.89
C ALA A 146 -8.72 5.25 -12.77
N GLU A 147 -7.94 4.19 -12.98
CA GLU A 147 -8.33 3.00 -13.75
C GLU A 147 -9.53 2.28 -13.12
N MET A 148 -9.51 2.07 -11.81
CA MET A 148 -10.58 1.36 -11.09
C MET A 148 -11.96 1.99 -11.23
N ARG A 149 -12.04 3.28 -11.57
CA ARG A 149 -13.32 3.94 -11.89
C ARG A 149 -14.06 3.30 -13.03
N THR A 150 -13.32 2.78 -14.01
CA THR A 150 -13.92 2.06 -15.14
C THR A 150 -14.55 0.74 -14.69
N TYR A 151 -14.14 0.18 -13.56
CA TYR A 151 -14.69 -1.04 -12.97
C TYR A 151 -15.86 -0.79 -11.99
N GLY A 152 -16.33 0.47 -11.90
CA GLY A 152 -17.43 0.85 -10.99
C GLY A 152 -16.96 1.11 -9.55
N GLU A 153 -15.66 1.32 -9.35
CA GLU A 153 -15.08 1.69 -8.05
C GLU A 153 -15.05 3.21 -7.88
N SER A 154 -15.54 3.71 -6.76
CA SER A 154 -15.43 5.13 -6.39
C SER A 154 -14.55 5.28 -5.15
N PHE A 155 -13.77 6.36 -5.11
CA PHE A 155 -12.90 6.67 -3.99
C PHE A 155 -13.35 7.95 -3.30
N ILE A 156 -13.47 7.88 -1.97
CA ILE A 156 -13.56 9.04 -1.10
C ILE A 156 -12.21 9.18 -0.41
N ILE A 157 -11.56 10.32 -0.59
CA ILE A 157 -10.25 10.62 0.02
C ILE A 157 -10.50 11.57 1.17
N ALA A 158 -10.18 11.14 2.39
CA ALA A 158 -10.30 11.92 3.61
C ALA A 158 -8.92 12.13 4.23
N ASP A 159 -8.55 13.38 4.46
CA ASP A 159 -7.26 13.74 5.02
C ASP A 159 -7.36 15.03 5.83
N GLN A 160 -6.71 15.07 7.00
CA GLN A 160 -6.68 16.27 7.85
C GLN A 160 -5.66 17.31 7.36
N SER A 161 -4.66 16.88 6.59
CA SER A 161 -3.59 17.72 6.08
C SER A 161 -3.56 17.69 4.54
N PRO A 162 -4.55 18.31 3.87
CA PRO A 162 -4.64 18.30 2.41
C PRO A 162 -3.42 18.91 1.71
N SER A 163 -2.62 19.73 2.42
CA SER A 163 -1.33 20.25 1.94
C SER A 163 -0.25 19.19 1.75
N LEU A 164 -0.39 18.01 2.37
CA LEU A 164 0.52 16.89 2.24
C LEU A 164 0.17 15.96 1.08
N LEU A 165 -1.01 16.12 0.47
CA LEU A 165 -1.46 15.28 -0.64
C LEU A 165 -0.88 15.76 -1.98
N ASP A 166 -0.50 14.79 -2.81
CA ASP A 166 -0.05 15.05 -4.17
C ASP A 166 -1.18 15.59 -5.05
N ARG A 167 -0.83 16.50 -5.97
CA ARG A 167 -1.82 17.13 -6.84
C ARG A 167 -2.52 16.12 -7.76
N SER A 168 -1.86 15.03 -8.15
CA SER A 168 -2.46 13.97 -8.98
C SER A 168 -3.62 13.27 -8.27
N ALA A 169 -3.50 13.03 -6.96
CA ALA A 169 -4.55 12.46 -6.14
C ALA A 169 -5.75 13.41 -6.04
N ILE A 170 -5.47 14.70 -5.81
CA ILE A 170 -6.50 15.75 -5.70
C ILE A 170 -7.21 15.98 -7.04
N SER A 171 -6.47 16.04 -8.15
CA SER A 171 -7.05 16.27 -9.49
C SER A 171 -7.95 15.13 -9.94
N ASN A 172 -7.67 13.92 -9.48
CA ASN A 172 -8.50 12.78 -9.80
C ASN A 172 -9.83 12.84 -9.05
N THR A 173 -9.96 13.43 -7.87
CA THR A 173 -11.27 13.49 -7.16
C THR A 173 -12.28 14.42 -7.84
N LYS A 174 -13.52 13.93 -8.08
CA LYS A 174 -14.60 14.73 -8.73
C LYS A 174 -15.29 15.70 -7.77
N HIS A 175 -15.41 15.34 -6.49
CA HIS A 175 -16.05 16.15 -5.46
C HIS A 175 -15.05 16.40 -4.34
N LYS A 176 -14.99 17.64 -3.87
CA LYS A 176 -14.10 18.09 -2.79
C LYS A 176 -14.95 18.78 -1.74
N ASN A 177 -14.94 18.25 -0.53
CA ASN A 177 -15.59 18.87 0.63
C ASN A 177 -14.50 19.22 1.63
N CYS A 178 -14.41 20.51 2.00
CA CYS A 178 -13.51 20.98 3.06
C CYS A 178 -14.38 21.34 4.26
N ASN A 179 -14.25 20.61 5.36
CA ASN A 179 -14.82 21.01 6.64
C ASN A 179 -13.70 21.63 7.48
N GLU A 180 -13.85 22.88 7.88
CA GLU A 180 -12.97 23.51 8.86
C GLU A 180 -13.31 22.95 10.25
N SER A 181 -12.30 22.45 10.95
CA SER A 181 -12.43 22.14 12.37
C SER A 181 -12.72 23.46 13.12
N PRO A 182 -13.74 23.52 14.01
CA PRO A 182 -13.91 24.67 14.88
C PRO A 182 -12.66 24.77 15.77
N GLU A 183 -12.05 25.96 15.81
CA GLU A 183 -10.99 26.31 16.77
C GLU A 183 -11.41 26.07 18.23
#